data_AF-A0A1A0TUJ5-F1
#
_entry.id   AF-A0A1A0TUJ5-F1
#
_cell.length_a   1.000
_cell.length_b   1.000
_cell.length_c   1.000
_cell.angle_alpha   90.00
_cell.angle_beta   90.00
_cell.angle_gamma   90.00
#
_symmetry.space_group_name_H-M   'P 1'
#
loop_
_entity.id
_entity.type
_entity.pdbx_description
1 polymer ?
#
loop_
_entity_poly.entity_id
_entity_poly.type
_entity_poly.pdbx_seq_one_letter_code
_entity_poly.pdbx_strand_id
1 'polypeptide(L)'
;MAGPGSATVPQVRASSPPRESALDLYRSAAVLLVVIGHWLLSVMTYRDGEFGRDNPLVLMPWTQWLTWIFQVVPVFFAVAGYASAVSWSRRPDGSHARQEWVRRRVVHTLGPTAVYAVVILGVISALMIAGIDGEVLELGGWAVAMHLWFLAVYLMVVALTPVAVAAHRRWGLKVPAVLAASVLIVDVIGISSGHPEIRMVNYFFCWAAIYQLGIAWHGGLLCRRLLLALSVVGALALPALVTWGPYPIAMIGVPGDRVENSAPPSVALLALAITQIGVLFALAPVLNRVLARGRWPRLLGTANDNVMALYLWHMLPVILVTLVGYPTGLLPQPPLGSGAWWLARLEWELVLGVVAAALLALIAWRRRLFTPPIRTFTAPVPDRLAEAALYVGTAACALALSLLSSAGFAPGGRFPVLVTVLFCAGALLVAVRPRDRSAVTT
;
A
#
# COMPACT_ATOMS: atom_id res chain seq x y z
N MET A 1 -51.02 -31.87 34.05
CA MET A 1 -51.08 -30.98 32.88
C MET A 1 -49.67 -30.45 32.61
N ALA A 2 -48.99 -31.01 31.61
CA ALA A 2 -47.64 -30.62 31.21
C ALA A 2 -47.75 -29.50 30.14
N GLY A 3 -47.12 -28.36 30.39
CA GLY A 3 -47.04 -27.25 29.41
C GLY A 3 -45.93 -27.52 28.38
N PRO A 4 -46.11 -27.10 27.11
CA PRO A 4 -45.17 -27.43 26.05
C PRO A 4 -43.86 -26.66 26.22
N GLY A 5 -42.76 -27.41 26.30
CA GLY A 5 -41.41 -26.87 26.36
C GLY A 5 -41.07 -26.11 25.09
N SER A 6 -40.65 -24.85 25.25
CA SER A 6 -40.06 -24.04 24.20
C SER A 6 -38.78 -24.71 23.70
N ALA A 7 -38.86 -25.35 22.53
CA ALA A 7 -37.70 -25.86 21.83
C ALA A 7 -36.78 -24.68 21.48
N THR A 8 -35.67 -24.55 22.20
CA THR A 8 -34.55 -23.69 21.82
C THR A 8 -33.98 -24.23 20.52
N VAL A 9 -34.34 -23.60 19.40
CA VAL A 9 -33.70 -23.82 18.09
C VAL A 9 -32.22 -23.54 18.28
N PRO A 10 -31.31 -24.49 17.98
CA PRO A 10 -29.89 -24.21 18.01
C PRO A 10 -29.61 -23.12 16.96
N GLN A 11 -29.24 -21.93 17.42
CA GLN A 11 -28.65 -20.92 16.56
C GLN A 11 -27.38 -21.55 15.99
N VAL A 12 -27.45 -22.03 14.75
CA VAL A 12 -26.26 -22.37 13.97
C VAL A 12 -25.50 -21.07 13.82
N ARG A 13 -24.56 -20.82 14.74
CA ARG A 13 -23.51 -19.81 14.54
C ARG A 13 -22.85 -20.22 13.24
N ALA A 14 -23.11 -19.48 12.16
CA ALA A 14 -22.39 -19.65 10.91
C ALA A 14 -20.91 -19.73 11.27
N SER A 15 -20.31 -20.91 11.10
CA SER A 15 -18.92 -21.13 11.41
C SER A 15 -18.14 -20.10 10.62
N SER A 16 -17.40 -19.25 11.32
CA SER A 16 -16.58 -18.24 10.64
C SER A 16 -15.66 -18.98 9.66
N PRO A 17 -15.54 -18.50 8.40
CA PRO A 17 -14.59 -19.08 7.46
C PRO A 17 -13.23 -19.20 8.13
N PRO A 18 -12.52 -20.33 7.98
CA PRO A 18 -11.19 -20.52 8.55
C PRO A 18 -10.29 -19.33 8.20
N ARG A 19 -9.48 -18.88 9.15
CA ARG A 19 -8.55 -17.78 8.92
C ARG A 19 -7.53 -18.19 7.84
N GLU A 20 -7.47 -17.44 6.75
CA GLU A 20 -6.52 -17.63 5.65
C GLU A 20 -5.12 -17.16 6.06
N SER A 21 -4.38 -18.00 6.78
CA SER A 21 -3.02 -17.69 7.27
C SER A 21 -2.02 -17.45 6.12
N ALA A 22 -2.25 -18.07 4.96
CA ALA A 22 -1.46 -17.81 3.75
C ALA A 22 -1.57 -16.35 3.28
N LEU A 23 -2.77 -15.77 3.33
CA LEU A 23 -2.96 -14.37 2.95
C LEU A 23 -2.36 -13.40 3.96
N ASP A 24 -2.41 -13.74 5.25
CA ASP A 24 -1.69 -12.99 6.28
C ASP A 24 -0.17 -13.01 6.03
N LEU A 25 0.39 -14.14 5.60
CA LEU A 25 1.79 -14.24 5.17
C LEU A 25 2.05 -13.36 3.94
N TYR A 26 1.25 -13.47 2.88
CA TYR A 26 1.45 -12.72 1.64
C TYR A 26 1.40 -11.21 1.87
N ARG A 27 0.48 -10.73 2.72
CA ARG A 27 0.41 -9.31 3.09
C ARG A 27 1.70 -8.84 3.77
N SER A 28 2.16 -9.57 4.80
CA SER A 28 3.38 -9.19 5.52
C SER A 28 4.65 -9.34 4.68
N ALA A 29 4.74 -10.40 3.87
CA ALA A 29 5.88 -10.65 2.99
C ALA A 29 5.94 -9.62 1.86
N ALA A 30 4.80 -9.19 1.32
CA ALA A 30 4.76 -8.15 0.30
C ALA A 30 5.34 -6.85 0.81
N VAL A 31 4.95 -6.40 2.01
CA VAL A 31 5.51 -5.19 2.60
C VAL A 31 6.99 -5.35 2.95
N LEU A 32 7.40 -6.51 3.48
CA LEU A 32 8.80 -6.78 3.77
C LEU A 32 9.68 -6.74 2.51
N LEU A 33 9.24 -7.35 1.41
CA LEU A 33 9.95 -7.31 0.13
C LEU A 33 10.05 -5.90 -0.43
N VAL A 34 8.98 -5.10 -0.33
CA VAL A 34 9.03 -3.68 -0.73
C VAL A 34 10.05 -2.90 0.10
N VAL A 35 10.10 -3.13 1.41
CA VAL A 35 11.06 -2.49 2.32
C VAL A 35 12.50 -2.84 1.92
N ILE A 36 12.80 -4.13 1.77
CA ILE A 36 14.13 -4.60 1.32
C ILE A 36 14.46 -4.01 -0.05
N GLY A 37 13.49 -3.99 -0.98
CA GLY A 37 13.68 -3.38 -2.30
C GLY A 37 14.04 -1.90 -2.23
N HIS A 38 13.35 -1.11 -1.39
CA HIS A 38 13.67 0.30 -1.18
C HIS A 38 15.04 0.48 -0.53
N TRP A 39 15.42 -0.35 0.44
CA TRP A 39 16.71 -0.29 1.10
C TRP A 39 17.87 -0.63 0.14
N LEU A 40 17.69 -1.64 -0.70
CA LEU A 40 18.65 -2.03 -1.75
C LEU A 40 18.84 -0.92 -2.79
N LEU A 41 17.75 -0.25 -3.18
CA LEU A 41 17.78 0.87 -4.14
C LEU A 41 18.19 2.21 -3.51
N SER A 42 18.31 2.27 -2.18
CA SER A 42 18.79 3.44 -1.45
C SER A 42 20.31 3.46 -1.44
N VAL A 43 20.89 3.75 -2.61
CA VAL A 43 22.34 3.90 -2.77
C VAL A 43 22.71 5.37 -2.66
N MET A 44 22.95 5.80 -1.43
CA MET A 44 23.48 7.12 -1.16
C MET A 44 25.01 7.12 -1.31
N THR A 45 25.55 8.22 -1.78
CA THR A 45 26.98 8.49 -1.87
C THR A 45 27.31 9.73 -1.06
N TYR A 46 28.55 9.81 -0.58
CA TYR A 46 29.02 10.97 0.18
C TYR A 46 30.44 11.29 -0.25
N ARG A 47 30.65 12.45 -0.88
CA ARG A 47 31.93 12.89 -1.43
C ARG A 47 32.11 14.37 -1.13
N ASP A 48 33.28 14.73 -0.63
CA ASP A 48 33.68 16.13 -0.40
C ASP A 48 32.69 16.97 0.44
N GLY A 49 31.96 16.32 1.37
CA GLY A 49 30.99 16.99 2.23
C GLY A 49 29.56 17.00 1.70
N GLU A 50 29.33 16.48 0.50
CA GLU A 50 28.04 16.50 -0.18
C GLU A 50 27.43 15.10 -0.30
N PHE A 51 26.10 15.03 -0.13
CA PHE A 51 25.34 13.81 -0.35
C PHE A 51 24.90 13.70 -1.81
N GLY A 52 25.21 12.56 -2.43
CA GLY A 52 24.72 12.19 -3.75
C GLY A 52 23.89 10.93 -3.70
N ARG A 53 23.29 10.57 -4.84
CA ARG A 53 22.53 9.33 -4.98
C ARG A 53 22.83 8.66 -6.31
N ASP A 54 23.23 7.40 -6.24
CA ASP A 54 23.39 6.54 -7.40
C ASP A 54 22.10 5.74 -7.65
N ASN A 55 21.81 5.44 -8.93
CA ASN A 55 20.71 4.56 -9.30
C ASN A 55 21.24 3.25 -9.91
N PRO A 56 21.25 2.14 -9.15
CA PRO A 56 21.72 0.85 -9.64
C PRO A 56 21.00 0.35 -10.89
N LEU A 57 19.74 0.74 -11.11
CA LEU A 57 18.96 0.30 -12.27
C LEU A 57 19.43 0.94 -13.59
N VAL A 58 20.06 2.12 -13.49
CA VAL A 58 20.71 2.80 -14.61
C VAL A 58 22.15 2.31 -14.76
N LEU A 59 22.88 2.23 -13.65
CA LEU A 59 24.32 1.92 -13.65
C LEU A 59 24.63 0.43 -13.84
N MET A 60 23.68 -0.45 -13.51
CA MET A 60 23.76 -1.90 -13.71
C MET A 60 22.43 -2.43 -14.28
N PRO A 61 22.15 -2.25 -15.59
CA PRO A 61 20.83 -2.51 -16.17
C PRO A 61 20.27 -3.91 -15.95
N TRP A 62 21.12 -4.93 -15.78
CA TRP A 62 20.66 -6.29 -15.45
C TRP A 62 19.86 -6.36 -14.14
N THR A 63 20.10 -5.44 -13.20
CA THR A 63 19.34 -5.38 -11.94
C THR A 63 17.87 -5.00 -12.13
N GLN A 64 17.50 -4.46 -13.29
CA GLN A 64 16.10 -4.19 -13.63
C GLN A 64 15.25 -5.47 -13.60
N TRP A 65 15.82 -6.64 -13.93
CA TRP A 65 15.11 -7.92 -13.83
C TRP A 65 14.76 -8.28 -12.38
N LEU A 66 15.55 -7.84 -11.40
CA LEU A 66 15.26 -8.08 -9.98
C LEU A 66 13.98 -7.38 -9.53
N THR A 67 13.59 -6.28 -10.21
CA THR A 67 12.36 -5.56 -9.89
C THR A 67 11.11 -6.43 -10.05
N TRP A 68 11.16 -7.49 -10.87
CA TRP A 68 10.04 -8.43 -11.02
C TRP A 68 9.76 -9.24 -9.76
N ILE A 69 10.81 -9.48 -8.96
CA ILE A 69 10.73 -10.20 -7.68
C ILE A 69 10.27 -9.26 -6.57
N PHE A 70 10.79 -8.02 -6.54
CA PHE A 70 10.48 -7.05 -5.49
C PHE A 70 9.16 -6.30 -5.73
N GLN A 71 8.68 -6.23 -6.97
CA GLN A 71 7.41 -5.58 -7.30
C GLN A 71 6.22 -6.49 -6.96
N VAL A 72 5.90 -6.56 -5.67
CA VAL A 72 4.84 -7.41 -5.09
C VAL A 72 3.67 -6.62 -4.52
N VAL A 73 3.66 -5.30 -4.75
CA VAL A 73 2.53 -4.42 -4.41
C VAL A 73 1.19 -4.96 -4.96
N PRO A 74 1.11 -5.52 -6.19
CA PRO A 74 -0.11 -6.16 -6.66
C PRO A 74 -0.66 -7.27 -5.77
N VAL A 75 0.23 -8.11 -5.22
CA VAL A 75 -0.17 -9.18 -4.29
C VAL A 75 -0.83 -8.58 -3.05
N PHE A 76 -0.27 -7.49 -2.51
CA PHE A 76 -0.88 -6.79 -1.38
C PHE A 76 -2.30 -6.32 -1.72
N PHE A 77 -2.52 -5.70 -2.87
CA PHE A 77 -3.84 -5.19 -3.26
C PHE A 77 -4.86 -6.32 -3.47
N ALA A 78 -4.45 -7.45 -4.05
CA ALA A 78 -5.31 -8.62 -4.15
C ALA A 78 -5.68 -9.18 -2.76
N VAL A 79 -4.71 -9.29 -1.84
CA VAL A 79 -5.00 -9.69 -0.45
C VAL A 79 -5.91 -8.67 0.24
N ALA A 80 -5.71 -7.37 0.02
CA ALA A 80 -6.56 -6.33 0.56
C ALA A 80 -8.00 -6.42 0.03
N GLY A 81 -8.19 -6.78 -1.24
CA GLY A 81 -9.49 -7.07 -1.85
C GLY A 81 -10.21 -8.22 -1.17
N TYR A 82 -9.51 -9.34 -0.98
CA TYR A 82 -10.04 -10.48 -0.23
C TYR A 82 -10.43 -10.10 1.20
N ALA A 83 -9.50 -9.50 1.96
CA ALA A 83 -9.72 -9.16 3.36
C ALA A 83 -10.88 -8.15 3.53
N SER A 84 -11.03 -7.23 2.57
CA SER A 84 -12.14 -6.27 2.58
C SER A 84 -13.46 -6.94 2.21
N ALA A 85 -13.48 -7.91 1.30
CA ALA A 85 -14.69 -8.72 1.02
C ALA A 85 -15.13 -9.55 2.23
N VAL A 86 -14.18 -10.18 2.96
CA VAL A 86 -14.45 -10.91 4.21
C VAL A 86 -14.99 -9.98 5.29
N SER A 87 -14.34 -8.83 5.49
CA SER A 87 -14.79 -7.86 6.49
C SER A 87 -16.16 -7.27 6.13
N TRP A 88 -16.38 -7.00 4.84
CA TRP A 88 -17.65 -6.49 4.33
C TRP A 88 -18.79 -7.50 4.50
N SER A 89 -18.56 -8.80 4.30
CA SER A 89 -19.58 -9.84 4.49
C SER A 89 -19.99 -10.03 5.95
N ARG A 90 -19.14 -9.64 6.92
CA ARG A 90 -19.40 -9.72 8.36
C ARG A 90 -19.94 -8.44 8.99
N ARG A 91 -20.16 -7.39 8.19
CA ARG A 91 -20.67 -6.11 8.71
C ARG A 91 -22.08 -6.31 9.31
N PRO A 92 -22.44 -5.61 10.40
CA PRO A 92 -23.82 -5.60 10.89
C PRO A 92 -24.78 -5.06 9.83
N ASP A 93 -26.04 -5.49 9.88
CA ASP A 93 -27.09 -4.87 9.07
C ASP A 93 -27.60 -3.58 9.74
N GLY A 94 -27.92 -2.57 8.92
CA GLY A 94 -28.41 -1.27 9.40
C GLY A 94 -28.24 -0.14 8.39
N SER A 95 -29.01 0.94 8.56
CA SER A 95 -29.01 2.12 7.67
C SER A 95 -27.62 2.76 7.53
N HIS A 96 -26.84 2.80 8.62
CA HIS A 96 -25.49 3.41 8.64
C HIS A 96 -24.35 2.41 8.52
N ALA A 97 -24.64 1.11 8.39
CA ALA A 97 -23.62 0.06 8.45
C ALA A 97 -22.55 0.19 7.36
N ARG A 98 -22.94 0.59 6.14
CA ARG A 98 -22.02 0.87 5.04
C ARG A 98 -21.06 2.00 5.39
N GLN A 99 -21.61 3.14 5.78
CA GLN A 99 -20.86 4.36 6.07
C GLN A 99 -19.90 4.14 7.24
N GLU A 100 -20.36 3.50 8.31
CA GLU A 100 -19.55 3.19 9.48
C GLU A 100 -18.45 2.18 9.17
N TRP A 101 -18.72 1.18 8.33
CA TRP A 101 -17.70 0.23 7.87
C TRP A 101 -16.60 0.94 7.09
N VAL A 102 -16.95 1.80 6.11
CA VAL A 102 -15.97 2.55 5.32
C VAL A 102 -15.19 3.50 6.23
N ARG A 103 -15.88 4.28 7.07
CA ARG A 103 -15.26 5.22 7.99
C ARG A 103 -14.27 4.53 8.90
N ARG A 104 -14.62 3.39 9.52
CA ARG A 104 -13.72 2.62 10.38
C ARG A 104 -12.42 2.25 9.65
N ARG A 105 -12.50 1.83 8.39
CA ARG A 105 -11.31 1.46 7.60
C ARG A 105 -10.45 2.68 7.28
N VAL A 106 -11.08 3.79 6.90
CA VAL A 106 -10.38 5.04 6.58
C VAL A 106 -9.70 5.64 7.81
N VAL A 107 -10.40 5.77 8.95
CA VAL A 107 -9.82 6.39 10.17
C VAL A 107 -8.69 5.57 10.79
N HIS A 108 -8.75 4.24 10.70
CA HIS A 108 -7.67 3.35 11.14
C HIS A 108 -6.45 3.39 10.21
N THR A 109 -6.67 3.71 8.93
CA THR A 109 -5.60 3.87 7.95
C THR A 109 -4.94 5.24 8.11
N LEU A 110 -5.74 6.31 8.16
CA LEU A 110 -5.26 7.68 8.25
C LEU A 110 -4.64 8.03 9.61
N GLY A 111 -5.05 7.37 10.69
CA GLY A 111 -4.59 7.69 12.05
C GLY A 111 -3.06 7.56 12.23
N PRO A 112 -2.48 6.35 12.03
CA PRO A 112 -1.03 6.17 12.05
C PRO A 112 -0.29 7.05 11.03
N THR A 113 -0.89 7.28 9.86
CA THR A 113 -0.34 8.15 8.81
C THR A 113 -0.28 9.60 9.22
N ALA A 114 -1.30 10.10 9.92
CA ALA A 114 -1.31 11.46 10.44
C ALA A 114 -0.21 11.65 11.49
N VAL A 115 -0.02 10.67 12.39
CA VAL A 115 1.08 10.72 13.37
C VAL A 115 2.44 10.73 12.66
N TYR A 116 2.63 9.87 11.68
CA TYR A 116 3.83 9.86 10.85
C TYR A 116 4.08 11.21 10.18
N ALA A 117 3.07 11.75 9.48
CA ALA A 117 3.18 13.04 8.80
C ALA A 117 3.51 14.19 9.77
N VAL A 118 2.87 14.25 10.94
CA VAL A 118 3.15 15.26 11.97
C VAL A 118 4.59 15.16 12.47
N VAL A 119 5.10 13.95 12.73
CA VAL A 119 6.48 13.77 13.19
C VAL A 119 7.47 14.21 12.12
N ILE A 120 7.29 13.80 10.86
CA ILE A 120 8.19 14.18 9.78
C ILE A 120 8.14 15.69 9.50
N LEU A 121 6.95 16.30 9.46
CA LEU A 121 6.81 17.75 9.32
C LEU A 121 7.47 18.51 10.47
N GLY A 122 7.39 17.99 11.70
CA GLY A 122 8.07 18.54 12.87
C GLY A 122 9.60 18.49 12.73
N VAL A 123 10.14 17.34 12.30
CA VAL A 123 11.58 17.17 12.04
C VAL A 123 12.05 18.14 10.95
N ILE A 124 11.34 18.20 9.82
CA ILE A 124 11.69 19.10 8.71
C ILE A 124 11.63 20.56 9.13
N SER A 125 10.62 20.95 9.93
CA SER A 125 10.52 22.31 10.48
C SER A 125 11.70 22.64 11.39
N ALA A 126 12.12 21.71 12.25
CA ALA A 126 13.30 21.89 13.10
C ALA A 126 14.59 22.05 12.28
N LEU A 127 14.76 21.24 11.23
CA LEU A 127 15.92 21.33 10.34
C LEU A 127 15.94 22.64 9.52
N MET A 128 14.77 23.12 9.07
CA MET A 128 14.63 24.45 8.45
C MET A 128 15.07 25.56 9.41
N ILE A 129 14.62 25.51 10.67
CA ILE A 129 15.01 26.50 11.70
C ILE A 129 16.51 26.43 12.01
N ALA A 130 17.10 25.24 11.96
CA ALA A 130 18.53 25.03 12.13
C ALA A 130 19.38 25.51 10.93
N GLY A 131 18.75 25.97 9.84
CA GLY A 131 19.45 26.50 8.67
C GLY A 131 20.04 25.43 7.75
N ILE A 132 19.51 24.20 7.78
CA ILE A 132 19.91 23.15 6.82
C ILE A 132 19.49 23.57 5.41
N ASP A 133 20.35 23.27 4.44
CA ASP A 133 20.15 23.61 3.04
C ASP A 133 18.83 23.05 2.46
N GLY A 134 18.19 23.85 1.61
CA GLY A 134 16.88 23.53 1.04
C GLY A 134 16.88 22.29 0.14
N GLU A 135 17.96 22.03 -0.59
CA GLU A 135 18.07 20.86 -1.47
C GLU A 135 18.18 19.56 -0.66
N VAL A 136 18.91 19.61 0.46
CA VAL A 136 19.01 18.48 1.40
C VAL A 136 17.65 18.16 2.03
N LEU A 137 16.91 19.20 2.42
CA LEU A 137 15.56 19.05 2.96
C LEU A 137 14.59 18.48 1.92
N GLU A 138 14.66 18.95 0.68
CA GLU A 138 13.84 18.47 -0.42
C GLU A 138 14.11 17.00 -0.71
N LEU A 139 15.39 16.61 -0.84
CA LEU A 139 15.80 15.23 -1.09
C LEU A 139 15.37 14.30 0.06
N GLY A 140 15.67 14.67 1.31
CA GLY A 140 15.31 13.89 2.49
C GLY A 140 13.80 13.80 2.69
N GLY A 141 13.09 14.92 2.48
CA GLY A 141 11.64 15.01 2.56
C GLY A 141 10.92 14.19 1.48
N TRP A 142 11.47 14.14 0.26
CA TRP A 142 10.99 13.26 -0.80
C TRP A 142 11.26 11.79 -0.49
N ALA A 143 12.46 11.45 0.00
CA ALA A 143 12.86 10.07 0.27
C ALA A 143 11.97 9.38 1.34
N VAL A 144 11.50 10.14 2.34
CA VAL A 144 10.55 9.59 3.33
C VAL A 144 9.10 9.66 2.84
N ALA A 145 8.75 10.51 1.88
CA ALA A 145 7.39 10.60 1.35
C ALA A 145 7.10 9.62 0.21
N MET A 146 8.11 9.21 -0.57
CA MET A 146 7.94 8.53 -1.86
C MET A 146 7.12 7.25 -1.80
N HIS A 147 6.99 6.60 -0.64
CA HIS A 147 6.20 5.38 -0.52
C HIS A 147 4.70 5.64 -0.33
N LEU A 148 4.29 6.88 -0.02
CA LEU A 148 2.92 7.23 0.42
C LEU A 148 1.86 7.13 -0.70
N TRP A 149 2.24 7.14 -1.98
CA TRP A 149 1.31 6.94 -3.10
C TRP A 149 0.50 5.65 -2.96
N PHE A 150 1.13 4.59 -2.44
CA PHE A 150 0.49 3.30 -2.21
C PHE A 150 -0.70 3.43 -1.27
N LEU A 151 -0.56 4.27 -0.23
CA LEU A 151 -1.61 4.51 0.74
C LEU A 151 -2.77 5.33 0.13
N ALA A 152 -2.46 6.29 -0.73
CA ALA A 152 -3.47 7.04 -1.47
C ALA A 152 -4.36 6.11 -2.31
N VAL A 153 -3.73 5.20 -3.07
CA VAL A 153 -4.45 4.18 -3.86
C VAL A 153 -5.20 3.21 -2.96
N TYR A 154 -4.60 2.76 -1.84
CA TYR A 154 -5.25 1.89 -0.86
C TYR A 154 -6.53 2.49 -0.31
N LEU A 155 -6.51 3.77 0.08
CA LEU A 155 -7.70 4.49 0.55
C LEU A 155 -8.79 4.52 -0.51
N MET A 156 -8.44 4.79 -1.76
CA MET A 156 -9.39 4.81 -2.88
C MET A 156 -10.08 3.46 -3.07
N VAL A 157 -9.33 2.36 -3.20
CA VAL A 157 -9.94 1.03 -3.45
C VAL A 157 -10.73 0.53 -2.23
N VAL A 158 -10.27 0.83 -1.01
CA VAL A 158 -10.99 0.45 0.22
C VAL A 158 -12.27 1.25 0.39
N ALA A 159 -12.27 2.55 0.11
CA ALA A 159 -13.48 3.36 0.13
C ALA A 159 -14.52 2.87 -0.89
N LEU A 160 -14.06 2.37 -2.04
CA LEU A 160 -14.92 1.83 -3.10
C LEU A 160 -15.28 0.35 -2.93
N THR A 161 -14.91 -0.30 -1.82
CA THR A 161 -15.28 -1.71 -1.55
C THR A 161 -16.78 -1.98 -1.68
N PRO A 162 -17.70 -1.14 -1.17
CA PRO A 162 -19.14 -1.40 -1.31
C PRO A 162 -19.58 -1.52 -2.77
N VAL A 163 -19.05 -0.65 -3.63
CA VAL A 163 -19.32 -0.64 -5.07
C VAL A 163 -18.65 -1.84 -5.74
N ALA A 164 -17.39 -2.11 -5.40
CA ALA A 164 -16.63 -3.22 -5.96
C ALA A 164 -17.28 -4.58 -5.67
N VAL A 165 -17.74 -4.80 -4.43
CA VAL A 165 -18.45 -6.02 -4.04
C VAL A 165 -19.84 -6.10 -4.68
N ALA A 166 -20.57 -4.99 -4.78
CA ALA A 166 -21.87 -4.96 -5.47
C ALA A 166 -21.72 -5.30 -6.96
N ALA A 167 -20.72 -4.71 -7.62
CA ALA A 167 -20.38 -5.01 -9.01
C ALA A 167 -19.97 -6.48 -9.17
N HIS A 168 -19.14 -7.00 -8.27
CA HIS A 168 -18.72 -8.39 -8.29
C HIS A 168 -19.91 -9.36 -8.14
N ARG A 169 -20.84 -9.09 -7.24
CA ARG A 169 -22.07 -9.90 -7.08
C ARG A 169 -22.94 -9.92 -8.34
N ARG A 170 -22.96 -8.82 -9.09
CA ARG A 170 -23.80 -8.69 -10.30
C ARG A 170 -23.14 -9.26 -11.56
N TRP A 171 -21.83 -9.10 -11.71
CA TRP A 171 -21.13 -9.40 -12.97
C TRP A 171 -19.95 -10.38 -12.84
N GLY A 172 -19.58 -10.79 -11.63
CA GLY A 172 -18.53 -11.78 -11.38
C GLY A 172 -17.18 -11.39 -11.97
N LEU A 173 -16.57 -12.30 -12.73
CA LEU A 173 -15.26 -12.11 -13.37
C LEU A 173 -15.26 -11.09 -14.53
N LYS A 174 -16.44 -10.65 -15.01
CA LYS A 174 -16.50 -9.57 -16.02
C LYS A 174 -15.95 -8.26 -15.47
N VAL A 175 -16.05 -8.00 -14.16
CA VAL A 175 -15.56 -6.76 -13.56
C VAL A 175 -14.03 -6.62 -13.68
N PRO A 176 -13.20 -7.56 -13.16
CA PRO A 176 -11.75 -7.47 -13.34
C PRO A 176 -11.34 -7.54 -14.82
N ALA A 177 -12.08 -8.27 -15.67
CA ALA A 177 -11.79 -8.31 -17.11
C ALA A 177 -12.00 -6.96 -17.81
N VAL A 178 -13.10 -6.26 -17.53
CA VAL A 178 -13.37 -4.92 -18.08
C VAL A 178 -12.34 -3.92 -17.55
N LEU A 179 -12.00 -3.96 -16.26
CA LEU A 179 -10.96 -3.09 -15.68
C LEU A 179 -9.59 -3.35 -16.33
N ALA A 180 -9.22 -4.61 -16.56
CA ALA A 180 -7.99 -4.97 -17.26
C ALA A 180 -7.99 -4.48 -18.73
N ALA A 181 -9.11 -4.60 -19.43
CA ALA A 181 -9.25 -4.06 -20.78
C ALA A 181 -9.14 -2.53 -20.79
N SER A 182 -9.69 -1.84 -19.78
CA SER A 182 -9.51 -0.39 -19.62
C SER A 182 -8.05 0.01 -19.43
N VAL A 183 -7.26 -0.77 -18.67
CA VAL A 183 -5.80 -0.53 -18.54
C VAL A 183 -5.12 -0.57 -19.90
N LEU A 184 -5.41 -1.60 -20.69
CA LEU A 184 -4.86 -1.75 -22.04
C LEU A 184 -5.25 -0.58 -22.95
N ILE A 185 -6.51 -0.19 -22.96
CA ILE A 185 -7.01 0.92 -23.78
C ILE A 185 -6.31 2.23 -23.39
N VAL A 186 -6.20 2.51 -22.08
CA VAL A 186 -5.55 3.73 -21.57
C VAL A 186 -4.06 3.75 -21.88
N ASP A 187 -3.35 2.62 -21.73
CA ASP A 187 -1.94 2.54 -22.10
C ASP A 187 -1.75 2.73 -23.61
N VAL A 188 -2.55 2.06 -24.45
CA VAL A 188 -2.47 2.21 -25.91
C VAL A 188 -2.71 3.67 -26.32
N ILE A 189 -3.76 4.31 -25.81
CA ILE A 189 -4.05 5.72 -26.11
C ILE A 189 -2.92 6.62 -25.60
N GLY A 190 -2.53 6.52 -24.33
CA GLY A 190 -1.52 7.40 -23.74
C GLY A 190 -0.14 7.26 -24.37
N ILE A 191 0.27 6.04 -24.73
CA ILE A 191 1.57 5.77 -25.37
C ILE A 191 1.55 6.20 -26.84
N SER A 192 0.51 5.85 -27.60
CA SER A 192 0.44 6.17 -29.03
C SER A 192 0.22 7.66 -29.32
N SER A 193 -0.56 8.35 -28.49
CA SER A 193 -0.83 9.77 -28.65
C SER A 193 0.28 10.67 -28.08
N GLY A 194 1.21 10.11 -27.30
CA GLY A 194 2.28 10.88 -26.65
C GLY A 194 1.80 11.72 -25.47
N HIS A 195 0.60 11.46 -24.95
CA HIS A 195 -0.03 12.14 -23.81
C HIS A 195 0.04 11.27 -22.55
N PRO A 196 1.18 11.24 -21.81
CA PRO A 196 1.37 10.37 -20.66
C PRO A 196 0.40 10.68 -19.50
N GLU A 197 -0.17 11.87 -19.43
CA GLU A 197 -1.17 12.28 -18.45
C GLU A 197 -2.45 11.44 -18.53
N ILE A 198 -2.81 10.93 -19.71
CA ILE A 198 -3.96 10.03 -19.89
C ILE A 198 -3.76 8.74 -19.09
N ARG A 199 -2.50 8.28 -18.98
CA ARG A 199 -2.16 7.06 -18.24
C ARG A 199 -2.38 7.20 -16.74
N MET A 200 -2.53 8.41 -16.21
CA MET A 200 -2.82 8.61 -14.78
C MET A 200 -4.10 7.90 -14.33
N VAL A 201 -5.07 7.71 -15.24
CA VAL A 201 -6.30 6.97 -14.95
C VAL A 201 -6.03 5.48 -14.66
N ASN A 202 -4.89 4.92 -15.07
CA ASN A 202 -4.50 3.55 -14.74
C ASN A 202 -4.20 3.32 -13.26
N TYR A 203 -3.91 4.37 -12.47
CA TYR A 203 -3.92 4.26 -11.02
C TYR A 203 -5.28 3.78 -10.50
N PHE A 204 -6.38 4.13 -11.15
CA PHE A 204 -7.67 3.59 -10.79
C PHE A 204 -7.87 2.20 -11.38
N PHE A 205 -7.80 2.06 -12.72
CA PHE A 205 -8.20 0.81 -13.39
C PHE A 205 -7.34 -0.40 -13.01
N CYS A 206 -6.01 -0.26 -12.98
CA CYS A 206 -5.12 -1.39 -12.74
C CYS A 206 -5.23 -1.89 -11.29
N TRP A 207 -5.12 -0.97 -10.32
CA TRP A 207 -5.24 -1.33 -8.91
C TRP A 207 -6.65 -1.83 -8.57
N ALA A 208 -7.71 -1.28 -9.18
CA ALA A 208 -9.06 -1.80 -9.03
C ALA A 208 -9.21 -3.21 -9.63
N ALA A 209 -8.60 -3.51 -10.79
CA ALA A 209 -8.61 -4.84 -11.39
C ALA A 209 -7.95 -5.87 -10.46
N ILE A 210 -6.76 -5.55 -9.97
CA ILE A 210 -5.99 -6.38 -9.02
C ILE A 210 -6.77 -6.60 -7.72
N TYR A 211 -7.36 -5.54 -7.17
CA TYR A 211 -8.20 -5.61 -5.98
C TYR A 211 -9.42 -6.51 -6.18
N GLN A 212 -10.06 -6.44 -7.36
CA GLN A 212 -11.18 -7.30 -7.72
C GLN A 212 -10.80 -8.78 -7.86
N LEU A 213 -9.55 -9.13 -8.21
CA LEU A 213 -9.10 -10.53 -8.18
C LEU A 213 -9.17 -11.10 -6.75
N GLY A 214 -8.83 -10.29 -5.74
CA GLY A 214 -9.02 -10.64 -4.33
C GLY A 214 -10.47 -10.91 -3.94
N ILE A 215 -11.37 -10.03 -4.37
CA ILE A 215 -12.82 -10.17 -4.15
C ILE A 215 -13.34 -11.42 -4.87
N ALA A 216 -12.87 -11.69 -6.10
CA ALA A 216 -13.27 -12.85 -6.88
C ALA A 216 -12.79 -14.18 -6.31
N TRP A 217 -11.63 -14.18 -5.66
CA TRP A 217 -11.17 -15.35 -4.91
C TRP A 217 -12.04 -15.61 -3.68
N HIS A 218 -12.40 -14.56 -2.93
CA HIS A 218 -13.38 -14.67 -1.82
C HIS A 218 -14.75 -15.18 -2.30
N GLY A 219 -15.19 -14.75 -3.47
CA GLY A 219 -16.43 -15.20 -4.12
C GLY A 219 -16.39 -16.62 -4.67
N GLY A 220 -15.23 -17.32 -4.61
CA GLY A 220 -15.07 -18.69 -5.11
C GLY A 220 -15.03 -18.82 -6.63
N LEU A 221 -14.95 -17.72 -7.39
CA LEU A 221 -14.93 -17.75 -8.86
C LEU A 221 -13.56 -18.07 -9.46
N LEU A 222 -12.48 -17.93 -8.67
CA LEU A 222 -11.12 -18.23 -9.09
C LEU A 222 -10.69 -19.62 -8.62
N CYS A 223 -11.07 -20.65 -9.37
CA CYS A 223 -10.62 -22.01 -9.11
C CYS A 223 -9.12 -22.19 -9.40
N ARG A 224 -8.49 -23.21 -8.82
CA ARG A 224 -7.04 -23.47 -8.97
C ARG A 224 -6.60 -23.57 -10.43
N ARG A 225 -7.41 -24.19 -11.30
CA ARG A 225 -7.10 -24.30 -12.75
C ARG A 225 -7.07 -22.94 -13.43
N LEU A 226 -8.06 -22.09 -13.15
CA LEU A 226 -8.12 -20.74 -13.71
C LEU A 226 -6.96 -19.87 -13.20
N LEU A 227 -6.63 -19.96 -11.90
CA LEU A 227 -5.48 -19.26 -11.33
C LEU A 227 -4.17 -19.64 -12.03
N LEU A 228 -3.92 -20.94 -12.23
CA LEU A 228 -2.72 -21.41 -12.93
C LEU A 228 -2.73 -21.01 -14.42
N ALA A 229 -3.88 -21.08 -15.10
CA ALA A 229 -3.99 -20.64 -16.48
C ALA A 229 -3.68 -19.14 -16.62
N LEU A 230 -4.26 -18.31 -15.74
CA LEU A 230 -3.96 -16.89 -15.66
C LEU A 230 -2.46 -16.66 -15.38
N SER A 231 -1.85 -17.43 -14.47
CA SER A 231 -0.41 -17.32 -14.20
C SER A 231 0.44 -17.57 -15.43
N VAL A 232 0.12 -18.61 -16.21
CA VAL A 232 0.83 -18.96 -17.44
C VAL A 232 0.65 -17.86 -18.48
N VAL A 233 -0.57 -17.35 -18.67
CA VAL A 233 -0.83 -16.24 -19.59
C VAL A 233 -0.01 -15.01 -19.20
N GLY A 234 -0.01 -14.61 -17.93
CA GLY A 234 0.80 -13.49 -17.45
C GLY A 234 2.31 -13.74 -17.63
N ALA A 235 2.77 -14.96 -17.35
CA ALA A 235 4.18 -15.33 -17.43
C ALA A 235 4.72 -15.36 -18.88
N LEU A 236 3.85 -15.59 -19.86
CA LEU A 236 4.17 -15.49 -21.28
C LEU A 236 4.01 -14.05 -21.80
N ALA A 237 2.97 -13.35 -21.36
CA ALA A 237 2.68 -11.98 -21.80
C ALA A 237 3.74 -10.99 -21.31
N LEU A 238 4.21 -11.10 -20.06
CA LEU A 238 5.13 -10.15 -19.47
C LEU A 238 6.47 -10.07 -20.24
N PRO A 239 7.22 -11.17 -20.48
CA PRO A 239 8.40 -11.13 -21.32
C PRO A 239 8.11 -10.54 -22.71
N ALA A 240 6.99 -10.94 -23.33
CA ALA A 240 6.64 -10.43 -24.66
C ALA A 240 6.39 -8.92 -24.69
N LEU A 241 5.75 -8.38 -23.64
CA LEU A 241 5.47 -6.95 -23.49
C LEU A 241 6.74 -6.13 -23.27
N VAL A 242 7.75 -6.67 -22.60
CA VAL A 242 9.02 -5.95 -22.36
C VAL A 242 10.04 -6.12 -23.49
N THR A 243 9.97 -7.21 -24.27
CA THR A 243 10.90 -7.46 -25.37
C THR A 243 10.44 -6.87 -26.70
N TRP A 244 9.14 -6.95 -26.99
CA TRP A 244 8.56 -6.48 -28.25
C TRP A 244 7.56 -5.33 -28.08
N GLY A 245 7.10 -5.08 -26.85
CA GLY A 245 6.20 -3.98 -26.54
C GLY A 245 6.93 -2.69 -26.14
N PRO A 246 6.17 -1.61 -25.90
CA PRO A 246 6.72 -0.30 -25.53
C PRO A 246 7.10 -0.17 -24.06
N TYR A 247 7.15 -1.28 -23.30
CA TYR A 247 7.33 -1.27 -21.84
C TYR A 247 8.77 -1.59 -21.47
N PRO A 248 9.36 -0.91 -20.48
CA PRO A 248 10.71 -1.25 -20.02
C PRO A 248 10.71 -2.55 -19.21
N ILE A 249 11.90 -3.12 -19.05
CA ILE A 249 12.14 -4.30 -18.21
C ILE A 249 11.84 -3.98 -16.74
N ALA A 250 12.23 -2.80 -16.27
CA ALA A 250 12.02 -2.39 -14.88
C ALA A 250 10.52 -2.25 -14.58
N MET A 251 10.07 -2.89 -13.50
CA MET A 251 8.69 -2.80 -13.01
C MET A 251 8.46 -1.59 -12.09
N ILE A 252 9.49 -0.76 -11.95
CA ILE A 252 9.50 0.52 -11.23
C ILE A 252 10.12 1.62 -12.10
N GLY A 253 9.94 2.89 -11.74
CA GLY A 253 10.54 4.02 -12.44
C GLY A 253 12.07 3.98 -12.50
N VAL A 254 12.61 4.12 -13.71
CA VAL A 254 14.03 4.30 -13.97
C VAL A 254 14.21 5.63 -14.70
N PRO A 255 15.05 6.55 -14.20
CA PRO A 255 15.33 7.82 -14.89
C PRO A 255 15.80 7.57 -16.33
N GLY A 256 15.18 8.28 -17.28
CA GLY A 256 15.47 8.17 -18.71
C GLY A 256 14.51 7.27 -19.49
N ASP A 257 13.71 6.43 -18.84
CA ASP A 257 12.69 5.64 -19.52
C ASP A 257 11.49 6.49 -19.92
N ARG A 258 11.02 6.30 -21.17
CA ARG A 258 9.88 7.04 -21.73
C ARG A 258 8.54 6.60 -21.13
N VAL A 259 8.45 5.36 -20.66
CA VAL A 259 7.25 4.75 -20.08
C VAL A 259 7.63 4.11 -18.76
N GLU A 260 6.97 4.48 -17.66
CA GLU A 260 7.09 3.79 -16.37
C GLU A 260 5.98 2.74 -16.20
N ASN A 261 6.31 1.61 -15.55
CA ASN A 261 5.38 0.52 -15.26
C ASN A 261 4.63 0.63 -13.91
N SER A 262 5.13 1.40 -12.93
CA SER A 262 4.50 1.54 -11.60
C SER A 262 3.72 2.83 -11.37
N ALA A 263 4.17 3.94 -11.94
CA ALA A 263 3.62 5.27 -11.71
C ALA A 263 3.41 6.02 -13.03
N PRO A 264 2.33 5.73 -13.79
CA PRO A 264 1.19 4.91 -13.43
C PRO A 264 1.34 3.42 -13.82
N PRO A 265 0.54 2.52 -13.21
CA PRO A 265 0.53 1.10 -13.54
C PRO A 265 0.30 0.80 -15.01
N SER A 266 1.13 -0.06 -15.59
CA SER A 266 0.99 -0.48 -16.99
C SER A 266 0.33 -1.85 -17.17
N VAL A 267 0.05 -2.21 -18.44
CA VAL A 267 -0.31 -3.59 -18.83
C VAL A 267 0.79 -4.59 -18.46
N ALA A 268 2.07 -4.20 -18.53
CA ALA A 268 3.18 -5.06 -18.10
C ALA A 268 3.10 -5.33 -16.58
N LEU A 269 2.83 -4.31 -15.76
CA LEU A 269 2.61 -4.51 -14.32
C LEU A 269 1.39 -5.42 -14.06
N LEU A 270 0.32 -5.28 -14.84
CA LEU A 270 -0.85 -6.14 -14.73
C LEU A 270 -0.52 -7.60 -15.08
N ALA A 271 0.31 -7.84 -16.11
CA ALA A 271 0.76 -9.18 -16.45
C ALA A 271 1.59 -9.81 -15.30
N LEU A 272 2.53 -9.05 -14.73
CA LEU A 272 3.29 -9.46 -13.53
C LEU A 272 2.35 -9.80 -12.36
N ALA A 273 1.38 -8.92 -12.10
CA ALA A 273 0.39 -9.10 -11.04
C ALA A 273 -0.37 -10.41 -11.20
N ILE A 274 -0.88 -10.67 -12.40
CA ILE A 274 -1.64 -11.90 -12.70
C ILE A 274 -0.76 -13.15 -12.51
N THR A 275 0.51 -13.11 -12.92
CA THR A 275 1.47 -14.20 -12.68
C THR A 275 1.65 -14.48 -11.18
N GLN A 276 2.01 -13.46 -10.42
CA GLN A 276 2.29 -13.60 -8.99
C GLN A 276 1.04 -14.02 -8.21
N ILE A 277 -0.09 -13.34 -8.43
CA ILE A 277 -1.36 -13.61 -7.73
C ILE A 277 -1.87 -15.00 -8.07
N GLY A 278 -1.84 -15.40 -9.34
CA GLY A 278 -2.31 -16.72 -9.76
C GLY A 278 -1.50 -17.85 -9.10
N VAL A 279 -0.17 -17.71 -9.04
CA VAL A 279 0.70 -18.70 -8.37
C VAL A 279 0.43 -18.74 -6.87
N LEU A 280 0.44 -17.57 -6.21
CA LEU A 280 0.29 -17.48 -4.76
C LEU A 280 -1.09 -17.95 -4.31
N PHE A 281 -2.17 -17.53 -4.96
CA PHE A 281 -3.53 -17.97 -4.57
C PHE A 281 -3.75 -19.45 -4.87
N ALA A 282 -3.12 -20.02 -5.90
CA ALA A 282 -3.15 -21.46 -6.14
C ALA A 282 -2.41 -22.26 -5.05
N LEU A 283 -1.39 -21.67 -4.41
CA LEU A 283 -0.63 -22.26 -3.31
C LEU A 283 -1.27 -22.05 -1.93
N ALA A 284 -2.18 -21.09 -1.80
CA ALA A 284 -2.78 -20.71 -0.51
C ALA A 284 -3.37 -21.89 0.28
N PRO A 285 -4.15 -22.83 -0.32
CA PRO A 285 -4.69 -23.98 0.43
C PRO A 285 -3.61 -24.90 1.02
N VAL A 286 -2.46 -25.03 0.34
CA VAL A 286 -1.32 -25.82 0.84
C VAL A 286 -0.66 -25.09 1.99
N LEU A 287 -0.38 -23.80 1.82
CA LEU A 287 0.26 -22.99 2.86
C LEU A 287 -0.60 -22.86 4.12
N ASN A 288 -1.92 -22.75 3.99
CA ASN A 288 -2.82 -22.73 5.15
C ASN A 288 -2.66 -23.97 6.04
N ARG A 289 -2.48 -25.16 5.45
CA ARG A 289 -2.27 -26.40 6.23
C ARG A 289 -0.97 -26.38 7.02
N VAL A 290 0.08 -25.78 6.45
CA VAL A 290 1.40 -25.66 7.09
C VAL A 290 1.38 -24.57 8.16
N LEU A 291 0.81 -23.40 7.84
CA LEU A 291 0.81 -22.21 8.68
C LEU A 291 -0.20 -22.29 9.84
N ALA A 292 -1.15 -23.23 9.79
CA ALA A 292 -2.07 -23.47 10.91
C ALA A 292 -1.40 -24.11 12.14
N ARG A 293 -0.14 -24.56 12.03
CA ARG A 293 0.55 -25.33 13.09
C ARG A 293 1.67 -24.53 13.76
N GLY A 294 1.97 -24.86 15.02
CA GLY A 294 3.13 -24.34 15.74
C GLY A 294 3.10 -22.84 16.00
N ARG A 295 4.25 -22.16 15.76
CA ARG A 295 4.45 -20.73 16.06
C ARG A 295 3.92 -19.75 15.00
N TRP A 296 3.55 -20.25 13.81
CA TRP A 296 3.19 -19.41 12.66
C TRP A 296 2.02 -18.45 12.92
N PRO A 297 0.89 -18.85 13.56
CA PRO A 297 -0.22 -17.93 13.79
C PRO A 297 0.17 -16.73 14.66
N ARG A 298 1.05 -16.93 15.65
CA ARG A 298 1.56 -15.86 16.52
C ARG A 298 2.50 -14.93 15.76
N LEU A 299 3.48 -15.49 15.03
CA LEU A 299 4.42 -14.71 14.23
C LEU A 299 3.69 -13.86 13.17
N LEU A 300 2.74 -14.46 12.46
CA LEU A 300 1.93 -13.75 11.48
C LEU A 300 1.03 -12.70 12.14
N GLY A 301 0.45 -12.99 13.31
CA GLY A 301 -0.27 -11.99 14.10
C GLY A 301 0.58 -10.76 14.38
N THR A 302 1.76 -10.96 14.96
CA THR A 302 2.71 -9.88 15.28
C THR A 302 3.17 -9.13 14.02
N ALA A 303 3.51 -9.85 12.94
CA ALA A 303 3.93 -9.22 11.69
C ALA A 303 2.82 -8.31 11.16
N ASN A 304 1.60 -8.85 11.01
CA ASN A 304 0.46 -8.12 10.46
C ASN A 304 0.02 -6.93 11.33
N ASP A 305 0.16 -7.04 12.65
CA ASP A 305 -0.08 -5.95 13.60
C ASP A 305 0.90 -4.78 13.45
N ASN A 306 2.07 -5.02 12.88
CA ASN A 306 3.14 -4.04 12.66
C ASN A 306 3.36 -3.68 11.19
N VAL A 307 2.67 -4.32 10.23
CA VAL A 307 2.83 -4.07 8.79
C VAL A 307 2.67 -2.59 8.45
N MET A 308 1.65 -1.91 9.00
CA MET A 308 1.43 -0.48 8.74
C MET A 308 2.54 0.38 9.33
N ALA A 309 3.04 0.04 10.52
CA ALA A 309 4.15 0.75 11.15
C ALA A 309 5.45 0.54 10.35
N LEU A 310 5.75 -0.70 9.95
CA LEU A 310 6.90 -0.98 9.10
C LEU A 310 6.82 -0.19 7.79
N TYR A 311 5.67 -0.24 7.10
CA TYR A 311 5.47 0.49 5.86
C TYR A 311 5.68 2.01 6.01
N LEU A 312 5.14 2.65 7.04
CA LEU A 312 5.28 4.11 7.20
C LEU A 312 6.70 4.54 7.61
N TRP A 313 7.38 3.72 8.43
CA TRP A 313 8.59 4.16 9.12
C TRP A 313 9.90 3.59 8.53
N HIS A 314 9.85 2.68 7.53
CA HIS A 314 11.05 1.99 7.03
C HIS A 314 12.09 2.87 6.33
N MET A 315 11.73 4.04 5.81
CA MET A 315 12.71 4.96 5.20
C MET A 315 13.46 5.79 6.24
N LEU A 316 12.97 5.89 7.48
CA LEU A 316 13.69 6.61 8.54
C LEU A 316 15.03 5.95 8.91
N PRO A 317 15.13 4.62 9.08
CA PRO A 317 16.41 3.94 9.19
C PRO A 317 17.41 4.34 8.12
N VAL A 318 16.99 4.42 6.85
CA VAL A 318 17.86 4.83 5.73
C VAL A 318 18.42 6.22 6.00
N ILE A 319 17.55 7.20 6.30
CA ILE A 319 17.97 8.58 6.57
C ILE A 319 18.93 8.64 7.78
N LEU A 320 18.57 8.01 8.90
CA LEU A 320 19.39 8.04 10.12
C LEU A 320 20.77 7.42 9.91
N VAL A 321 20.82 6.24 9.29
CA VAL A 321 22.09 5.52 9.07
C VAL A 321 22.95 6.23 8.03
N THR A 322 22.35 6.80 6.97
CA THR A 322 23.06 7.62 5.99
C THR A 322 23.68 8.87 6.63
N LEU A 323 22.87 9.65 7.37
CA LEU A 323 23.32 10.92 7.95
C LEU A 323 24.39 10.75 9.04
N VAL A 324 24.35 9.63 9.77
CA VAL A 324 25.38 9.33 10.77
C VAL A 324 26.59 8.66 10.13
N GLY A 325 26.37 7.59 9.36
CA GLY A 325 27.43 6.67 8.96
C GLY A 325 28.37 7.19 7.88
N TYR A 326 27.89 8.00 6.93
CA TYR A 326 28.75 8.53 5.88
C TYR A 326 29.67 9.68 6.37
N PRO A 327 29.18 10.71 7.08
CA PRO A 327 30.05 11.78 7.58
C PRO A 327 31.09 11.30 8.61
N THR A 328 30.78 10.26 9.39
CA THR A 328 31.73 9.67 10.34
C THR A 328 32.71 8.69 9.71
N GLY A 329 32.62 8.42 8.40
CA GLY A 329 33.48 7.47 7.70
C GLY A 329 33.26 6.00 8.09
N LEU A 330 32.11 5.66 8.69
CA LEU A 330 31.80 4.30 9.14
C LEU A 330 31.27 3.41 8.00
N LEU A 331 30.72 4.02 6.94
CA LEU A 331 30.13 3.29 5.82
C LEU A 331 31.09 3.26 4.61
N PRO A 332 31.52 2.06 4.16
CA PRO A 332 32.38 1.95 2.98
C PRO A 332 31.61 2.30 1.70
N GLN A 333 32.30 2.88 0.72
CA GLN A 333 31.77 3.19 -0.63
C GLN A 333 32.55 2.43 -1.72
N PRO A 334 32.50 1.08 -1.73
CA PRO A 334 33.22 0.27 -2.72
C PRO A 334 32.69 0.51 -4.15
N PRO A 335 33.49 0.22 -5.18
CA PRO A 335 33.07 0.36 -6.58
C PRO A 335 31.77 -0.41 -6.88
N LEU A 336 30.83 0.26 -7.53
CA LEU A 336 29.51 -0.28 -7.83
C LEU A 336 29.59 -1.59 -8.63
N GLY A 337 28.83 -2.60 -8.22
CA GLY A 337 28.81 -3.92 -8.86
C GLY A 337 29.94 -4.87 -8.49
N SER A 338 30.96 -4.41 -7.74
CA SER A 338 32.01 -5.29 -7.21
C SER A 338 31.48 -6.23 -6.13
N GLY A 339 32.19 -7.33 -5.86
CA GLY A 339 31.85 -8.25 -4.75
C GLY A 339 31.82 -7.56 -3.39
N ALA A 340 32.72 -6.59 -3.16
CA ALA A 340 32.73 -5.76 -1.95
C ALA A 340 31.48 -4.87 -1.85
N TRP A 341 30.97 -4.38 -2.98
CA TRP A 341 29.72 -3.60 -3.00
C TRP A 341 28.52 -4.44 -2.63
N TRP A 342 28.42 -5.68 -3.13
CA TRP A 342 27.35 -6.60 -2.73
C TRP A 342 27.41 -6.98 -1.24
N LEU A 343 28.62 -7.19 -0.70
CA LEU A 343 28.80 -7.40 0.73
C LEU A 343 28.37 -6.17 1.55
N ALA A 344 28.79 -4.97 1.13
CA ALA A 344 28.38 -3.72 1.76
C ALA A 344 26.87 -3.48 1.68
N ARG A 345 26.19 -3.94 0.60
CA ARG A 345 24.72 -3.93 0.53
C ARG A 345 24.09 -4.92 1.50
N LEU A 346 24.65 -6.11 1.68
CA LEU A 346 24.15 -7.06 2.68
C LEU A 346 24.31 -6.53 4.11
N GLU A 347 25.45 -5.92 4.42
CA GLU A 347 25.70 -5.26 5.70
C GLU A 347 24.75 -4.08 5.92
N TRP A 348 24.52 -3.28 4.88
CA TRP A 348 23.54 -2.19 4.87
C TRP A 348 22.14 -2.68 5.24
N GLU A 349 21.64 -3.74 4.59
CA GLU A 349 20.34 -4.35 4.93
C GLU A 349 20.27 -4.82 6.40
N LEU A 350 21.35 -5.39 6.92
CA LEU A 350 21.42 -5.85 8.30
C LEU A 350 21.33 -4.68 9.29
N VAL A 351 22.13 -3.63 9.07
CA VAL A 351 22.15 -2.44 9.93
C VAL A 351 20.78 -1.76 9.91
N LEU A 352 20.20 -1.57 8.73
CA LEU A 352 18.84 -1.02 8.60
C LEU A 352 17.81 -1.91 9.27
N GLY A 353 17.93 -3.23 9.16
CA GLY A 353 17.08 -4.20 9.84
C GLY A 353 17.11 -4.04 11.35
N VAL A 354 18.29 -3.85 11.95
CA VAL A 354 18.45 -3.61 13.39
C VAL A 354 17.80 -2.29 13.81
N VAL A 355 18.06 -1.20 13.09
CA VAL A 355 17.49 0.13 13.39
C VAL A 355 15.97 0.11 13.22
N ALA A 356 15.46 -0.51 12.16
CA ALA A 356 14.03 -0.68 11.92
C ALA A 356 13.37 -1.53 13.01
N ALA A 357 14.01 -2.61 13.46
CA ALA A 357 13.50 -3.44 14.55
C ALA A 357 13.42 -2.65 15.87
N ALA A 358 14.44 -1.85 16.19
CA ALA A 358 14.42 -0.97 17.36
C ALA A 358 13.31 0.09 17.26
N LEU A 359 13.13 0.69 16.09
CA LEU A 359 12.06 1.66 15.83
C LEU A 359 10.67 1.01 15.96
N LEU A 360 10.48 -0.19 15.42
CA LEU A 360 9.21 -0.92 15.56
C LEU A 360 8.95 -1.33 17.01
N ALA A 361 9.97 -1.71 17.77
CA ALA A 361 9.84 -2.00 19.20
C ALA A 361 9.40 -0.75 19.98
N LEU A 362 9.96 0.43 19.67
CA LEU A 362 9.54 1.71 20.24
C LEU A 362 8.08 2.04 19.89
N ILE A 363 7.70 1.89 18.63
CA ILE A 363 6.32 2.12 18.16
C ILE A 363 5.35 1.14 18.85
N ALA A 364 5.73 -0.14 18.99
CA ALA A 364 4.94 -1.14 19.68
C ALA A 364 4.79 -0.84 21.18
N TRP A 365 5.85 -0.38 21.83
CA TRP A 365 5.82 0.04 23.23
C TRP A 365 4.93 1.27 23.45
N ARG A 366 4.91 2.20 22.48
CA ARG A 366 4.09 3.43 22.50
C ARG A 366 2.91 3.36 21.52
N ARG A 367 2.32 2.16 21.33
CA ARG A 367 1.30 1.91 20.30
C ARG A 367 0.11 2.88 20.34
N ARG A 368 -0.31 3.28 21.54
CA ARG A 368 -1.40 4.26 21.74
C ARG A 368 -1.11 5.64 21.15
N LEU A 369 0.16 6.04 21.10
CA LEU A 369 0.60 7.33 20.55
C LEU A 369 0.83 7.26 19.04
N PHE A 370 1.40 6.16 18.55
CA PHE A 370 1.82 6.03 17.15
C PHE A 370 0.77 5.40 16.22
N THR A 371 -0.21 4.69 16.77
CA THR A 371 -1.27 4.05 15.96
C THR A 371 -2.71 4.38 16.40
N PRO A 372 -3.02 5.59 16.90
CA PRO A 372 -4.40 5.94 17.21
C PRO A 372 -5.21 6.05 15.90
N PRO A 373 -6.45 5.55 15.84
CA PRO A 373 -7.35 5.92 14.76
C PRO A 373 -7.70 7.42 14.85
N ILE A 374 -8.07 8.03 13.73
CA ILE A 374 -8.66 9.38 13.75
C ILE A 374 -9.90 9.38 14.66
N ARG A 375 -9.96 10.33 15.59
CA ARG A 375 -11.12 10.52 16.47
C ARG A 375 -12.29 11.04 15.64
N THR A 376 -13.41 10.34 15.71
CA THR A 376 -14.66 10.76 15.07
C THR A 376 -15.50 11.55 16.06
N PHE A 377 -16.33 12.47 15.55
CA PHE A 377 -17.22 13.29 16.37
C PHE A 377 -18.61 13.39 15.72
N THR A 378 -19.63 13.61 16.53
CA THR A 378 -21.02 13.72 16.05
C THR A 378 -21.40 15.18 15.79
N ALA A 379 -21.97 15.45 14.63
CA ALA A 379 -22.44 16.76 14.21
C ALA A 379 -23.92 16.69 13.78
N PRO A 380 -24.70 17.78 13.92
CA PRO A 380 -26.10 17.83 13.50
C PRO A 380 -26.22 17.96 11.97
N VAL A 381 -25.64 17.02 11.23
CA VAL A 381 -25.65 16.98 9.76
C VAL A 381 -26.54 15.84 9.25
N PRO A 382 -27.23 16.00 8.11
CA PRO A 382 -27.95 14.90 7.46
C PRO A 382 -27.01 13.76 7.05
N ASP A 383 -27.52 12.53 7.04
CA ASP A 383 -26.71 11.33 6.72
C ASP A 383 -26.05 11.39 5.35
N ARG A 384 -26.77 11.88 4.33
CA ARG A 384 -26.24 12.04 2.97
C ARG A 384 -25.06 13.00 2.93
N LEU A 385 -25.09 14.07 3.74
CA LEU A 385 -24.00 15.02 3.84
C LEU A 385 -22.81 14.40 4.57
N ALA A 386 -23.05 13.62 5.63
CA ALA A 386 -21.98 12.89 6.33
C ALA A 386 -21.36 11.77 5.48
N GLU A 387 -22.11 11.16 4.56
CA GLU A 387 -21.60 10.20 3.58
C GLU A 387 -20.79 10.92 2.48
N ALA A 388 -21.30 12.03 1.94
CA ALA A 388 -20.56 12.87 1.01
C ALA A 388 -19.24 13.37 1.63
N ALA A 389 -19.28 13.87 2.87
CA ALA A 389 -18.09 14.30 3.61
C ALA A 389 -17.09 13.16 3.80
N LEU A 390 -17.54 11.92 4.06
CA LEU A 390 -16.66 10.76 4.15
C LEU A 390 -15.91 10.52 2.84
N TYR A 391 -16.60 10.49 1.69
CA TYR A 391 -15.95 10.24 0.40
C TYR A 391 -15.10 11.42 -0.08
N VAL A 392 -15.59 12.65 0.05
CA VAL A 392 -14.83 13.87 -0.29
C VAL A 392 -13.59 13.98 0.60
N GLY A 393 -13.73 13.75 1.90
CA GLY A 393 -12.60 13.76 2.83
C GLY A 393 -11.59 12.66 2.55
N THR A 394 -12.05 11.46 2.20
CA THR A 394 -11.17 10.35 1.79
C THR A 394 -10.41 10.69 0.50
N ALA A 395 -11.09 11.29 -0.49
CA ALA A 395 -10.48 11.74 -1.74
C ALA A 395 -9.46 12.86 -1.51
N ALA A 396 -9.77 13.83 -0.64
CA ALA A 396 -8.84 14.90 -0.25
C ALA A 396 -7.59 14.35 0.44
N CYS A 397 -7.73 13.39 1.37
CA CYS A 397 -6.60 12.71 2.00
C CYS A 397 -5.76 11.91 0.99
N ALA A 398 -6.42 11.17 0.09
CA ALA A 398 -5.72 10.43 -0.96
C ALA A 398 -4.95 11.38 -1.89
N LEU A 399 -5.56 12.49 -2.30
CA LEU A 399 -4.90 13.52 -3.11
C LEU A 399 -3.70 14.13 -2.36
N ALA A 400 -3.86 14.50 -1.10
CA ALA A 400 -2.77 15.04 -0.30
C ALA A 400 -1.61 14.04 -0.17
N LEU A 401 -1.89 12.75 0.07
CA LEU A 401 -0.87 11.71 0.12
C LEU A 401 -0.18 11.50 -1.23
N SER A 402 -0.91 11.56 -2.35
CA SER A 402 -0.30 11.51 -3.68
C SER A 402 0.62 12.70 -3.95
N LEU A 403 0.17 13.92 -3.64
CA LEU A 403 0.97 15.15 -3.80
C LEU A 403 2.21 15.13 -2.92
N LEU A 404 2.06 14.65 -1.67
CA LEU A 404 3.17 14.49 -0.74
C LEU A 404 4.16 13.44 -1.25
N SER A 405 3.66 12.32 -1.79
CA SER A 405 4.51 11.27 -2.37
C SER A 405 5.29 11.75 -3.60
N SER A 406 4.75 12.68 -4.38
CA SER A 406 5.44 13.23 -5.55
C SER A 406 6.41 14.35 -5.20
N ALA A 407 6.01 15.27 -4.31
CA ALA A 407 6.75 16.51 -4.05
C ALA A 407 7.58 16.48 -2.75
N GLY A 408 7.40 15.46 -1.91
CA GLY A 408 8.07 15.35 -0.62
C GLY A 408 7.47 16.24 0.47
N PHE A 409 8.00 16.09 1.68
CA PHE A 409 7.61 16.90 2.84
C PHE A 409 8.29 18.29 2.89
N ALA A 410 9.17 18.62 1.95
CA ALA A 410 9.83 19.93 1.86
C ALA A 410 10.06 20.35 0.39
N PRO A 411 9.02 20.47 -0.44
CA PRO A 411 9.17 20.82 -1.86
C PRO A 411 9.88 22.17 -2.02
N GLY A 412 10.97 22.20 -2.80
CA GLY A 412 11.83 23.38 -2.93
C GLY A 412 12.39 23.91 -1.59
N GLY A 413 12.60 23.02 -0.61
CA GLY A 413 13.07 23.35 0.73
C GLY A 413 12.04 24.06 1.63
N ARG A 414 10.75 24.10 1.24
CA ARG A 414 9.69 24.84 1.95
C ARG A 414 8.67 23.93 2.61
N PHE A 415 8.05 24.41 3.68
CA PHE A 415 6.95 23.71 4.33
C PHE A 415 5.73 23.55 3.38
N PRO A 416 5.17 22.34 3.22
CA PRO A 416 4.08 22.07 2.27
C PRO A 416 2.72 22.43 2.88
N VAL A 417 2.46 23.74 3.02
CA VAL A 417 1.25 24.26 3.69
C VAL A 417 -0.03 23.77 3.02
N LEU A 418 -0.14 23.89 1.69
CA LEU A 418 -1.35 23.51 0.95
C LEU A 418 -1.70 22.04 1.13
N VAL A 419 -0.71 21.14 1.01
CA VAL A 419 -0.88 19.70 1.14
C VAL A 419 -1.27 19.33 2.58
N THR A 420 -0.67 20.00 3.57
CA THR A 420 -0.98 19.82 4.99
C THR A 420 -2.42 20.23 5.29
N VAL A 421 -2.84 21.41 4.82
CA VAL A 421 -4.22 21.90 4.98
C VAL A 421 -5.21 20.95 4.30
N LEU A 422 -4.90 20.49 3.08
CA LEU A 422 -5.74 19.54 2.35
C LEU A 422 -5.92 18.22 3.12
N PHE A 423 -4.83 17.66 3.65
CA PHE A 423 -4.88 16.44 4.47
C PHE A 423 -5.69 16.65 5.75
N CYS A 424 -5.45 17.75 6.48
CA CYS A 424 -6.19 18.06 7.71
C CYS A 424 -7.69 18.29 7.44
N ALA A 425 -8.04 19.04 6.39
CA ALA A 425 -9.43 19.25 5.99
C ALA A 425 -10.11 17.93 5.60
N GLY A 426 -9.43 17.08 4.83
CA GLY A 426 -9.92 15.76 4.47
C GLY A 426 -10.14 14.86 5.69
N ALA A 427 -9.18 14.83 6.61
CA ALA A 427 -9.27 14.08 7.86
C ALA A 427 -10.43 14.55 8.75
N LEU A 428 -10.68 15.87 8.82
CA LEU A 428 -11.82 16.43 9.53
C LEU A 428 -13.14 16.01 8.91
N LEU A 429 -13.29 16.06 7.58
CA LEU A 429 -14.49 15.59 6.89
C LEU A 429 -14.76 14.10 7.13
N VAL A 430 -13.71 13.27 7.12
CA VAL A 430 -13.77 11.84 7.47
C VAL A 430 -14.13 11.62 8.95
N ALA A 431 -13.87 12.57 9.84
CA ALA A 431 -14.20 12.45 11.26
C ALA A 431 -15.69 12.72 11.57
N VAL A 432 -16.41 13.43 10.70
CA VAL A 432 -17.82 13.84 10.92
C VAL A 432 -18.79 12.66 10.85
N ARG A 433 -19.50 12.39 11.95
CA ARG A 433 -20.63 11.45 12.03
C ARG A 433 -21.96 12.19 12.18
N PRO A 434 -23.05 11.69 11.58
CA PRO A 434 -24.38 12.24 11.87
C PRO A 434 -24.74 11.98 13.33
N ARG A 435 -25.50 12.90 13.95
CA ARG A 435 -26.14 12.66 15.25
C ARG A 435 -27.36 11.78 15.05
N ASP A 436 -27.43 10.65 15.74
CA ASP A 436 -28.61 9.79 15.75
C ASP A 436 -29.81 10.58 16.28
N ARG A 437 -30.79 10.85 15.40
CA ARG A 437 -32.03 11.56 15.77
C ARG A 437 -33.03 10.68 16.52
N SER A 438 -32.74 9.39 16.68
CA SER A 438 -33.61 8.39 17.32
C SER A 438 -33.58 8.41 18.86
N ALA A 439 -32.76 9.26 19.48
CA ALA A 439 -32.65 9.34 20.95
C ALA A 439 -33.38 10.54 21.59
N VAL A 440 -34.20 11.29 20.84
CA VAL A 440 -34.84 12.54 21.32
C VAL A 440 -36.37 12.43 21.47
N THR A 441 -36.95 11.24 21.29
CA THR A 441 -38.40 11.01 21.49
C THR A 441 -38.67 9.90 22.50
N THR A 442 -38.21 10.08 23.74
CA THR A 442 -38.73 9.38 24.93
C THR A 442 -39.04 10.37 26.00
#